data_AF-A0A1B8AXN9-F1
#
_entry.id   AF-A0A1B8AXN9-F1
#
_cell.length_a   1.000
_cell.length_b   1.000
_cell.length_c   1.000
_cell.angle_alpha   90.00
_cell.angle_beta   90.00
_cell.angle_gamma   90.00
#
_symmetry.space_group_name_H-M   'P 1'
#
loop_
_entity.id
_entity.type
_entity.pdbx_description
1 polymer ?
#
loop_
_entity_poly.entity_id
_entity_poly.type
_entity_poly.pdbx_seq_one_letter_code
_entity_poly.pdbx_strand_id
1 'polypeptide(L)' 'MPERRPSHPKAPTGLNDETAEEVHDIIHNAELEEQKMHGKDALTQEDVGVDEGNQQKGQSAMGKVKEALNLGK' A
#
# COMPACT_ATOMS: atom_id res chain seq x y z
N MET A 1 -12.36 -4.53 21.48
CA MET A 1 -11.69 -4.01 20.29
C MET A 1 -10.36 -3.42 20.73
N PRO A 2 -9.22 -3.71 20.09
CA PRO A 2 -7.95 -3.12 20.49
C PRO A 2 -7.95 -1.61 20.26
N GLU A 3 -7.47 -0.83 21.22
CA GLU A 3 -7.38 0.62 21.13
C GLU A 3 -6.42 1.02 20.00
N ARG A 4 -6.88 1.88 19.08
CA ARG A 4 -6.03 2.46 18.04
C ARG A 4 -4.96 3.31 18.74
N ARG A 5 -3.68 2.93 18.60
CA ARG A 5 -2.56 3.71 19.11
C ARG A 5 -2.60 5.11 18.49
N PRO A 6 -2.38 6.19 19.27
CA PRO A 6 -2.33 7.54 18.73
C PRO A 6 -1.16 7.64 17.74
N SER A 7 -1.47 7.78 16.46
CA SER A 7 -0.48 8.05 15.42
C SER A 7 0.04 9.47 15.61
N HIS A 8 1.24 9.60 16.14
CA HIS A 8 1.93 10.89 16.13
C HIS A 8 2.24 11.25 14.67
N PRO A 9 2.02 12.51 14.25
CA PRO A 9 2.42 12.94 12.91
C PRO A 9 3.92 12.71 12.75
N LYS A 10 4.30 11.93 11.74
CA LYS A 10 5.71 11.71 11.38
C LYS A 10 6.32 13.05 11.01
N ALA A 11 7.57 13.27 11.42
CA ALA A 11 8.34 14.44 11.02
C ALA A 11 8.34 14.54 9.48
N PRO A 12 8.21 15.75 8.91
CA PRO A 12 8.21 15.93 7.46
C PRO A 12 9.51 15.38 6.89
N THR A 13 9.39 14.38 6.01
CA THR A 13 10.52 13.63 5.44
C THR A 13 11.23 14.40 4.32
N GLY A 14 10.67 15.54 3.89
CA GLY A 14 11.16 16.31 2.74
C GLY A 14 10.84 15.66 1.38
N LEU A 15 10.13 14.53 1.38
CA LEU A 15 9.65 13.87 0.16
C LEU A 15 8.29 14.47 -0.25
N ASN A 16 8.10 14.69 -1.54
CA ASN A 16 6.81 15.10 -2.08
C ASN A 16 5.88 13.88 -2.25
N ASP A 17 4.60 14.14 -2.44
CA ASP A 17 3.59 13.08 -2.59
C ASP A 17 3.88 12.19 -3.81
N GLU A 18 4.35 12.77 -4.92
CA GLU A 18 4.68 12.04 -6.15
C GLU A 18 5.77 10.96 -5.92
N THR A 19 6.87 11.32 -5.25
CA THR A 19 7.94 10.39 -4.90
C THR A 19 7.47 9.35 -3.89
N ALA A 20 6.61 9.73 -2.93
CA ALA A 20 6.03 8.75 -2.02
C ALA A 20 5.19 7.71 -2.77
N GLU A 21 4.36 8.15 -3.73
CA GLU A 21 3.54 7.27 -4.56
C GLU A 21 4.39 6.34 -5.42
N GLU A 22 5.42 6.85 -6.09
CA GLU A 22 6.35 6.05 -6.89
C GLU A 22 7.04 4.97 -6.05
N VAL A 23 7.57 5.34 -4.88
CA VAL A 23 8.26 4.39 -3.99
C VAL A 23 7.30 3.30 -3.50
N HIS A 24 6.05 3.66 -3.20
CA HIS A 24 5.04 2.67 -2.81
C HIS A 24 4.73 1.67 -3.94
N ASP A 25 4.66 2.14 -5.19
CA ASP A 25 4.44 1.26 -6.34
C ASP A 25 5.63 0.32 -6.59
N ILE A 26 6.87 0.81 -6.41
CA ILE A 26 8.09 -0.01 -6.50
C ILE A 26 8.06 -1.13 -5.46
N ILE A 27 7.74 -0.78 -4.20
CA ILE A 27 7.67 -1.76 -3.11
C ILE A 27 6.61 -2.82 -3.42
N HIS A 28 5.40 -2.40 -3.80
CA HIS A 28 4.32 -3.33 -4.13
C HIS A 28 4.70 -4.32 -5.24
N ASN A 29 5.37 -3.83 -6.30
CA ASN A 29 5.83 -4.71 -7.37
C ASN A 29 6.88 -5.72 -6.89
N ALA A 30 7.81 -5.30 -6.03
CA ALA A 30 8.80 -6.19 -5.44
C ALA A 30 8.15 -7.27 -4.56
N GLU A 31 7.11 -6.93 -3.79
CA GLU A 31 6.35 -7.88 -2.99
C GLU A 31 5.62 -8.91 -3.86
N LEU A 32 5.00 -8.48 -4.98
CA LEU A 32 4.38 -9.39 -5.94
C LEU A 32 5.37 -10.35 -6.59
N GLU A 33 6.59 -9.89 -6.89
CA GLU A 33 7.64 -10.75 -7.42
C GLU A 33 8.14 -11.75 -6.38
N GLU A 34 8.31 -11.32 -5.13
CA GLU A 34 8.70 -12.20 -4.04
C GLU A 34 7.65 -13.30 -3.81
N GLN A 35 6.36 -12.94 -3.76
CA GLN A 35 5.27 -13.91 -3.63
C GLN A 35 5.24 -14.92 -4.79
N LYS A 36 5.52 -14.48 -6.02
CA LYS A 36 5.63 -15.38 -7.17
C LYS A 36 6.81 -16.35 -7.06
N MET A 37 7.94 -15.89 -6.54
CA MET A 37 9.16 -16.72 -6.44
C MET A 37 9.16 -17.65 -5.23
N HIS A 38 8.62 -17.19 -4.10
CA HIS A 38 8.74 -17.87 -2.81
C HIS A 38 7.42 -18.43 -2.28
N GLY A 39 6.27 -18.04 -2.85
CA GLY A 39 4.96 -18.57 -2.50
C GLY A 39 4.68 -18.50 -1.00
N LYS A 40 4.61 -19.66 -0.34
CA LYS A 40 4.33 -19.79 1.09
C LYS A 40 5.50 -19.36 1.99
N ASP A 41 6.71 -19.31 1.44
CA ASP A 41 7.93 -18.91 2.15
C ASP A 41 8.26 -17.43 1.91
N ALA A 42 7.37 -16.68 1.24
CA ALA A 42 7.49 -15.23 1.12
C ALA A 42 7.48 -14.58 2.51
N LEU A 43 8.41 -13.66 2.74
CA LEU A 43 8.53 -12.84 3.95
C LEU A 43 7.63 -11.59 3.90
N THR A 44 6.96 -11.39 2.77
CA THR A 44 5.98 -10.33 2.55
C THR A 44 4.60 -10.72 3.06
N GLN A 45 3.79 -9.71 3.39
CA GLN A 45 2.40 -9.96 3.71
C GLN A 45 1.72 -10.51 2.46
N GLU A 46 0.95 -11.60 2.59
CA GLU A 46 0.12 -12.09 1.48
C GLU A 46 -0.72 -10.94 0.94
N ASP A 47 -0.79 -10.79 -0.39
CA ASP A 47 -1.64 -9.79 -1.05
C ASP A 47 -3.10 -10.22 -0.94
N VAL A 48 -3.61 -10.17 0.29
CA VAL A 48 -5.03 -10.22 0.61
C VAL A 48 -5.56 -8.82 0.36
N GLY A 49 -5.62 -8.45 -0.92
CA GLY A 49 -6.30 -7.25 -1.36
C GLY A 49 -7.71 -7.21 -0.76
N VAL A 50 -8.24 -6.01 -0.53
CA VAL A 50 -9.66 -5.85 -0.22
C VAL A 50 -10.44 -6.49 -1.37
N ASP A 51 -11.08 -7.63 -1.11
CA ASP A 51 -11.87 -8.37 -2.11
C ASP A 51 -13.11 -7.56 -2.47
N GLU A 52 -12.98 -6.65 -3.44
CA GLU A 52 -14.11 -6.02 -4.11
C GLU A 52 -13.79 -5.82 -5.59
N GLY A 53 -13.96 -6.90 -6.37
CA GLY A 53 -14.64 -6.91 -7.68
C GLY A 53 -14.22 -5.95 -8.81
N ASN A 54 -13.22 -5.08 -8.64
CA ASN A 54 -12.85 -4.09 -9.63
C ASN A 54 -11.34 -4.02 -9.76
N GLN A 55 -10.84 -4.71 -10.78
CA GLN A 55 -9.47 -4.53 -11.27
C GLN A 55 -9.31 -3.10 -11.79
N GLN A 56 -9.09 -2.13 -10.90
CA GLN A 56 -8.63 -0.79 -11.27
C GLN A 56 -7.14 -0.87 -11.62
N LYS A 57 -6.86 -1.41 -12.81
CA LYS A 57 -5.56 -1.23 -13.49
C LYS A 57 -5.42 0.26 -13.79
N GLY A 58 -4.66 0.98 -12.96
CA GLY A 58 -4.34 2.39 -13.19
C GLY A 58 -4.18 3.26 -11.96
N GLN A 59 -4.49 2.77 -10.75
CA GLN A 59 -4.28 3.52 -9.52
C GLN A 59 -3.02 3.05 -8.77
N SER A 60 -2.21 4.01 -8.34
CA SER A 60 -1.08 3.78 -7.44
C SER A 60 -1.55 3.10 -6.15
N ALA A 61 -0.67 2.36 -5.48
CA ALA A 61 -0.97 1.70 -4.22
C ALA A 61 -1.51 2.70 -3.18
N MET A 62 -0.93 3.91 -3.14
CA MET A 62 -1.41 4.99 -2.28
C MET A 62 -2.76 5.56 -2.74
N GLY A 63 -3.03 5.61 -4.05
CA GLY A 63 -4.34 5.97 -4.59
C GLY A 63 -5.45 5.06 -4.06
N LYS A 64 -5.23 3.75 -4.04
CA LYS A 64 -6.17 2.77 -3.47
C LYS A 64 -6.41 3.00 -1.98
N VAL A 65 -5.35 3.28 -1.22
CA VAL A 65 -5.47 3.59 0.21
C VAL A 65 -6.23 4.90 0.45
N LYS A 66 -5.97 5.95 -0.35
CA LYS A 66 -6.71 7.21 -0.28
C LYS A 66 -8.20 7.00 -0.56
N GLU A 67 -8.55 6.16 -1.55
CA GLU A 67 -9.93 5.82 -1.87
C GLU A 67 -10.60 5.01 -0.75
N ALA A 68 -9.94 3.95 -0.26
CA ALA A 68 -10.44 3.11 0.83
C ALA A 68 -10.66 3.89 2.15
N LEU A 69 -9.89 4.96 2.36
CA LEU A 69 -10.03 5.84 3.52
C LEU A 69 -10.94 7.06 3.26
N ASN A 70 -11.57 7.16 2.08
CA ASN A 70 -12.37 8.31 1.64
C ASN A 70 -11.62 9.65 1.78
N LEU A 71 -10.30 9.63 1.56
CA LEU A 71 -9.43 10.80 1.62
C LEU A 71 -9.36 11.57 0.30
N GLY A 72 -9.99 11.06 -0.77
CA GLY A 72 -10.16 11.77 -2.03
C GLY A 72 -11.24 12.87 -1.91
N LYS A 73 -10.81 14.12 -1.76
CA LYS A 73 -11.60 15.32 -2.04
C LYS A 73 -10.81 16.24 -2.95
#